data_AF-A0A2N2ITG9-F1
#
_entry.id   AF-A0A2N2ITG9-F1
#
_cell.length_a   1.000
_cell.length_b   1.000
_cell.length_c   1.000
_cell.angle_alpha   90.00
_cell.angle_beta   90.00
_cell.angle_gamma   90.00
#
_symmetry.space_group_name_H-M   'P 1'
#
loop_
_entity.id
_entity.type
_entity.pdbx_description
1 polymer ?
#
loop_
_entity_poly.entity_id
_entity_poly.type
_entity_poly.pdbx_seq_one_letter_code
_entity_poly.pdbx_strand_id
1 'polypeptide(L)'
;MLDKAVVTPYGAVDAALRIVMLTHLVLKAWRTVLWVALIAVLIGAAGATVRLLPWLVAGDVPGAVSLAFFETLVLASAEVGLVIALPVGCGIEVVRWGHDGVGATLRTLGVRPLRQASHVASVALVLGALTVAVSFRSAAVAASPGHLSNALLEAAGDEACASGRALRVPLVQAVWLCSQGVPRLVGWLPPRGPPSVAWTASRARFTSSLDRIDLDHVTWVNGPSTVIRARHVVITGFLPWLVPASVSSSLRAVASGLSACLAALATAWALLRWPTPSRARALLVAAAGTLGFLLFGGFLLHHLGWSGLPHVALLAAGGPLALAWATRFPWLPATGPGGTKHPAGNSATGTRVHG
;
A
#
# COMPACT_ATOMS: atom_id res chain seq x y z
N MET A 1 -51.66 -0.72 34.67
CA MET A 1 -51.77 -1.74 33.61
C MET A 1 -50.41 -1.89 32.97
N LEU A 2 -49.63 -2.87 33.42
CA LEU A 2 -48.33 -3.23 32.85
C LEU A 2 -48.57 -4.49 32.01
N ASP A 3 -48.59 -4.34 30.69
CA ASP A 3 -48.54 -5.48 29.78
C ASP A 3 -47.18 -6.14 29.96
N LYS A 4 -47.16 -7.29 30.65
CA LYS A 4 -46.04 -8.22 30.61
C LYS A 4 -45.96 -8.74 29.19
N ALA A 5 -45.09 -8.14 28.38
CA ALA A 5 -44.70 -8.67 27.09
C ALA A 5 -44.24 -10.12 27.30
N VAL A 6 -45.09 -11.07 26.89
CA VAL A 6 -44.79 -12.49 26.88
C VAL A 6 -43.66 -12.66 25.87
N VAL A 7 -42.42 -12.71 26.37
CA VAL A 7 -41.25 -13.11 25.58
C VAL A 7 -41.49 -14.57 25.22
N THR A 8 -41.99 -14.81 24.01
CA THR A 8 -42.18 -16.17 23.52
C THR A 8 -40.81 -16.84 23.39
N PRO A 9 -40.67 -18.12 23.82
CA PRO A 9 -39.38 -18.83 23.77
C PRO A 9 -38.78 -18.92 22.36
N TYR A 10 -39.60 -18.75 21.33
CA TYR A 10 -39.20 -18.65 19.93
C TYR A 10 -38.30 -17.44 19.63
N GLY A 11 -38.49 -16.31 20.33
CA GLY A 11 -37.67 -15.12 20.11
C GLY A 11 -36.21 -15.28 20.55
N ALA A 12 -35.96 -16.11 21.57
CA ALA A 12 -34.60 -16.36 22.07
C ALA A 12 -33.79 -17.24 21.12
N VAL A 13 -34.41 -18.26 20.53
CA VAL A 13 -33.77 -19.17 19.56
C VAL A 13 -33.43 -18.42 18.26
N ASP A 14 -34.35 -17.59 17.77
CA ASP A 14 -34.12 -16.75 16.59
C ASP A 14 -33.00 -15.73 16.80
N ALA A 15 -32.91 -15.13 18.00
CA ALA A 15 -31.84 -14.22 18.34
C ALA A 15 -30.48 -14.92 18.37
N ALA A 16 -30.40 -16.10 19.01
CA ALA A 16 -29.17 -16.88 19.08
C ALA A 16 -28.69 -17.33 17.69
N LEU A 17 -29.59 -17.84 16.85
CA LEU A 17 -29.26 -18.27 15.48
C LEU A 17 -28.73 -17.11 14.64
N ARG A 18 -29.33 -15.92 14.77
CA ARG A 18 -28.84 -14.70 14.10
C ARG A 18 -27.44 -14.33 14.57
N ILE A 19 -27.16 -14.38 15.87
CA ILE A 19 -25.82 -14.05 16.41
C ILE A 19 -24.77 -15.04 15.89
N VAL A 20 -25.06 -16.34 15.90
CA VAL A 20 -24.14 -17.38 15.40
C VAL A 20 -23.88 -17.22 13.90
N MET A 21 -24.92 -16.95 13.10
CA MET A 21 -24.75 -16.72 11.67
C MET A 21 -23.93 -15.47 11.39
N LEU A 22 -24.20 -14.37 12.10
CA LEU A 22 -23.47 -13.10 11.92
C LEU A 22 -22.01 -13.21 12.32
N THR A 23 -21.71 -13.86 13.45
CA THR A 23 -20.33 -14.09 13.89
C THR A 23 -19.56 -14.94 12.88
N HIS A 24 -20.19 -15.98 12.31
CA HIS A 24 -19.58 -16.79 11.25
C HIS A 24 -19.28 -15.98 9.98
N LEU A 25 -20.20 -15.10 9.56
CA LEU A 25 -19.99 -14.23 8.39
C LEU A 25 -18.84 -13.24 8.63
N VAL A 26 -18.79 -12.64 9.83
CA VAL A 26 -17.71 -11.74 10.23
C VAL A 26 -16.37 -12.47 10.27
N LEU A 27 -16.31 -13.70 10.79
CA LEU A 27 -15.09 -14.50 10.83
C LEU A 27 -14.59 -14.88 9.43
N LYS A 28 -15.50 -15.22 8.51
CA LYS A 28 -15.16 -15.45 7.10
C LYS A 28 -14.60 -14.19 6.44
N ALA A 29 -15.24 -13.04 6.68
CA ALA A 29 -14.78 -11.74 6.21
C ALA A 29 -13.35 -11.44 6.71
N TRP A 30 -13.13 -11.57 8.02
CA TRP A 30 -11.81 -11.44 8.64
C TRP A 30 -10.77 -12.31 7.97
N ARG A 31 -11.04 -13.62 7.86
CA ARG A 31 -10.10 -14.58 7.28
C ARG A 31 -9.72 -14.19 5.86
N THR A 32 -10.69 -13.84 5.01
CA THR A 32 -10.41 -13.50 3.62
C THR A 32 -9.66 -12.19 3.49
N VAL A 33 -10.01 -11.16 4.26
CA VAL A 33 -9.25 -9.90 4.24
C VAL A 33 -7.81 -10.13 4.73
N LEU A 34 -7.60 -10.92 5.80
CA LEU A 34 -6.26 -11.26 6.29
C LEU A 34 -5.44 -12.02 5.24
N TRP A 35 -6.04 -12.97 4.52
CA TRP A 35 -5.35 -13.66 3.42
C TRP A 35 -4.97 -12.71 2.28
N VAL A 36 -5.87 -11.82 1.87
CA VAL A 36 -5.56 -10.84 0.82
C VAL A 36 -4.46 -9.88 1.29
N ALA A 37 -4.51 -9.43 2.55
CA ALA A 37 -3.47 -8.59 3.14
C ALA A 37 -2.12 -9.32 3.14
N LEU A 38 -2.08 -10.56 3.62
CA LEU A 38 -0.86 -11.36 3.65
C LEU A 38 -0.27 -11.53 2.24
N ILE A 39 -1.09 -11.88 1.24
CA ILE A 39 -0.65 -12.03 -0.15
C ILE A 39 -0.11 -10.71 -0.69
N ALA A 40 -0.80 -9.59 -0.45
CA ALA A 40 -0.36 -8.27 -0.90
C ALA A 40 0.98 -7.86 -0.26
N VAL A 41 1.15 -8.12 1.05
CA VAL A 41 2.41 -7.86 1.75
C VAL A 41 3.53 -8.75 1.21
N LEU A 42 3.28 -10.03 0.96
CA LEU A 42 4.28 -10.95 0.41
C LEU A 42 4.73 -10.53 -1.00
N ILE A 43 3.80 -10.12 -1.86
CA ILE A 43 4.12 -9.60 -3.20
C ILE A 43 4.97 -8.34 -3.09
N GLY A 44 4.61 -7.42 -2.18
CA GLY A 44 5.38 -6.20 -1.94
C GLY A 44 6.77 -6.49 -1.37
N ALA A 45 6.90 -7.42 -0.43
CA ALA A 45 8.17 -7.87 0.13
C ALA A 45 9.06 -8.52 -0.93
N ALA A 46 8.51 -9.37 -1.80
CA ALA A 46 9.25 -9.92 -2.94
C ALA A 46 9.74 -8.82 -3.88
N GLY A 47 8.91 -7.82 -4.18
CA GLY A 47 9.30 -6.63 -4.93
C GLY A 47 10.41 -5.83 -4.24
N ALA A 48 10.38 -5.73 -2.91
CA ALA A 48 11.44 -5.09 -2.13
C ALA A 48 12.77 -5.85 -2.23
N THR A 49 12.74 -7.18 -2.18
CA THR A 49 13.93 -8.02 -2.37
C THR A 49 14.53 -7.84 -3.77
N VAL A 50 13.70 -7.76 -4.82
CA VAL A 50 14.19 -7.50 -6.19
C VAL A 50 14.89 -6.15 -6.28
N ARG A 51 14.39 -5.12 -5.59
CA ARG A 51 15.04 -3.79 -5.54
C ARG A 51 16.35 -3.78 -4.77
N LEU A 52 16.52 -4.70 -3.82
CA LEU A 52 17.76 -4.88 -3.04
C LEU A 52 18.81 -5.73 -3.73
N LEU A 53 18.41 -6.51 -4.74
CA LEU A 53 19.30 -7.42 -5.44
C LEU A 53 20.60 -6.77 -5.92
N PRO A 54 20.61 -5.53 -6.47
CA PRO A 54 21.86 -4.88 -6.87
C PRO A 54 22.84 -4.66 -5.70
N TRP A 55 22.34 -4.42 -4.48
CA TRP A 55 23.18 -4.20 -3.30
C TRP A 55 23.69 -5.52 -2.72
N LEU A 56 22.85 -6.56 -2.74
CA LEU A 56 23.22 -7.90 -2.30
C LEU A 56 24.29 -8.52 -3.21
N VAL A 57 24.22 -8.26 -4.52
CA VAL A 57 25.18 -8.77 -5.50
C VAL A 57 26.51 -8.01 -5.44
N ALA A 58 26.49 -6.71 -5.13
CA ALA A 58 27.70 -5.90 -5.14
C ALA A 58 28.67 -6.23 -3.98
N GLY A 59 28.18 -6.76 -2.85
CA GLY A 59 28.99 -7.25 -1.73
C GLY A 59 29.80 -6.18 -0.98
N ASP A 60 29.78 -4.93 -1.47
CA ASP A 60 30.42 -3.73 -0.92
C ASP A 60 29.46 -2.89 -0.06
N VAL A 61 28.20 -3.33 0.09
CA VAL A 61 27.17 -2.69 0.93
C VAL A 61 26.99 -3.49 2.23
N PRO A 62 27.05 -2.86 3.41
CA PRO A 62 26.83 -3.55 4.68
C PRO A 62 25.45 -4.22 4.74
N GLY A 63 25.38 -5.45 5.28
CA GLY A 63 24.13 -6.19 5.44
C GLY A 63 23.10 -5.43 6.29
N ALA A 64 23.54 -4.78 7.37
CA ALA A 64 22.69 -3.96 8.23
C ALA A 64 22.01 -2.81 7.45
N VAL A 65 22.72 -2.21 6.49
CA VAL A 65 22.19 -1.14 5.65
C VAL A 65 21.11 -1.67 4.70
N SER A 66 21.37 -2.82 4.09
CA SER A 66 20.40 -3.49 3.21
C SER A 66 19.13 -3.91 3.96
N LEU A 67 19.26 -4.39 5.21
CA LEU A 67 18.14 -4.81 6.04
C LEU A 67 17.25 -3.62 6.46
N ALA A 68 17.84 -2.53 6.93
CA ALA A 68 17.07 -1.33 7.29
C ALA A 68 16.31 -0.78 6.07
N PHE A 69 16.92 -0.78 4.88
CA PHE A 69 16.23 -0.40 3.66
C PHE A 69 15.09 -1.38 3.32
N PHE A 70 15.32 -2.69 3.45
CA PHE A 70 14.28 -3.71 3.29
C PHE A 70 13.08 -3.46 4.21
N GLU A 71 13.32 -3.22 5.50
CA GLU A 71 12.27 -2.96 6.48
C GLU A 71 11.40 -1.77 6.08
N THR A 72 12.00 -0.69 5.57
CA THR A 72 11.22 0.47 5.11
C THR A 72 10.38 0.17 3.87
N LEU A 73 10.90 -0.63 2.93
CA LEU A 73 10.15 -1.07 1.76
C LEU A 73 9.02 -2.03 2.11
N VAL A 74 9.25 -2.95 3.05
CA VAL A 74 8.22 -3.87 3.57
C VAL A 74 7.14 -3.07 4.30
N LEU A 75 7.52 -2.07 5.09
CA LEU A 75 6.57 -1.21 5.79
C LEU A 75 5.70 -0.40 4.82
N ALA A 76 6.30 0.19 3.77
CA ALA A 76 5.55 0.87 2.72
C ALA A 76 4.64 -0.10 1.93
N SER A 77 5.12 -1.33 1.69
CA SER A 77 4.33 -2.38 1.06
C SER A 77 3.16 -2.84 1.93
N ALA A 78 3.35 -2.89 3.24
CA ALA A 78 2.31 -3.21 4.21
C ALA A 78 1.23 -2.14 4.26
N GLU A 79 1.59 -0.85 4.22
CA GLU A 79 0.63 0.25 4.10
C GLU A 79 -0.25 0.07 2.86
N VAL A 80 0.36 -0.07 1.68
CA VAL A 80 -0.37 -0.23 0.41
C VAL A 80 -1.19 -1.52 0.39
N GLY A 81 -0.60 -2.61 0.89
CA GLY A 81 -1.24 -3.91 0.97
C GLY A 81 -2.50 -3.88 1.83
N LEU A 82 -2.46 -3.24 3.00
CA LEU A 82 -3.62 -3.08 3.88
C LEU A 82 -4.71 -2.21 3.25
N VAL A 83 -4.32 -1.10 2.62
CA VAL A 83 -5.25 -0.20 1.90
C VAL A 83 -6.01 -0.96 0.82
N ILE A 84 -5.33 -1.81 0.05
CA ILE A 84 -5.93 -2.62 -1.03
C ILE A 84 -6.73 -3.80 -0.49
N ALA A 85 -6.19 -4.49 0.51
CA ALA A 85 -6.74 -5.75 0.99
C ALA A 85 -8.12 -5.60 1.61
N LEU A 86 -8.39 -4.46 2.26
CA LEU A 86 -9.66 -4.24 2.93
C LEU A 86 -10.85 -4.26 1.96
N PRO A 87 -10.94 -3.38 0.93
CA PRO A 87 -12.04 -3.44 -0.03
C PRO A 87 -12.02 -4.69 -0.90
N VAL A 88 -10.85 -5.20 -1.30
CA VAL A 88 -10.76 -6.42 -2.12
C VAL A 88 -11.26 -7.63 -1.36
N GLY A 89 -10.82 -7.84 -0.12
CA GLY A 89 -11.28 -8.94 0.71
C GLY A 89 -12.76 -8.86 1.03
N CYS A 90 -13.27 -7.67 1.34
CA CYS A 90 -14.71 -7.45 1.57
C CYS A 90 -15.52 -7.71 0.29
N GLY A 91 -15.04 -7.27 -0.87
CA GLY A 91 -15.68 -7.50 -2.16
C GLY A 91 -15.75 -8.99 -2.51
N ILE A 92 -14.67 -9.74 -2.31
CA ILE A 92 -14.62 -11.19 -2.54
C ILE A 92 -15.68 -11.90 -1.68
N GLU A 93 -15.79 -11.55 -0.40
CA GLU A 93 -16.74 -12.19 0.52
C GLU A 93 -18.20 -11.84 0.20
N VAL A 94 -18.49 -10.58 -0.13
CA VAL A 94 -19.83 -10.18 -0.54
C VAL A 94 -20.28 -10.91 -1.82
N VAL A 95 -19.37 -11.11 -2.77
CA VAL A 95 -19.66 -11.91 -3.98
C VAL A 95 -19.89 -13.37 -3.63
N ARG A 96 -19.11 -13.94 -2.70
CA ARG A 96 -19.34 -15.30 -2.20
C ARG A 96 -20.74 -15.43 -1.57
N TRP A 97 -21.19 -14.45 -0.78
CA TRP A 97 -22.55 -14.45 -0.23
C TRP A 97 -23.63 -14.43 -1.30
N GLY A 98 -23.36 -13.77 -2.45
CA GLY A 98 -24.25 -13.79 -3.61
C GLY A 98 -24.33 -15.17 -4.27
N HIS A 99 -23.17 -15.84 -4.45
CA HIS A 99 -23.10 -17.17 -5.05
C HIS A 99 -23.65 -18.28 -4.14
N ASP A 100 -23.40 -18.20 -2.84
CA ASP A 100 -23.87 -19.18 -1.85
C ASP A 100 -25.37 -19.01 -1.52
N GLY A 101 -26.04 -18.03 -2.12
CA GLY A 101 -27.46 -17.72 -1.87
C GLY A 101 -27.74 -17.01 -0.54
N VAL A 102 -26.74 -16.84 0.34
CA VAL A 102 -26.86 -16.17 1.65
C VAL A 102 -27.39 -14.75 1.51
N GLY A 103 -26.94 -14.01 0.49
CA GLY A 103 -27.44 -12.65 0.23
C GLY A 103 -28.92 -12.63 -0.12
N ALA A 104 -29.42 -13.64 -0.84
CA ALA A 104 -30.83 -13.76 -1.21
C ALA A 104 -31.69 -14.16 -0.01
N THR A 105 -31.25 -15.15 0.79
CA THR A 105 -31.97 -15.58 2.00
C THR A 105 -32.08 -14.45 3.04
N LEU A 106 -31.03 -13.65 3.21
CA LEU A 106 -31.10 -12.48 4.10
C LEU A 106 -32.09 -11.42 3.59
N ARG A 107 -32.26 -11.26 2.28
CA ARG A 107 -33.24 -10.32 1.70
C ARG A 107 -34.68 -10.82 1.85
N THR A 108 -34.92 -12.12 1.69
CA THR A 108 -36.26 -12.70 1.91
C THR A 108 -36.69 -12.57 3.37
N LEU A 109 -35.73 -12.58 4.30
CA LEU A 109 -35.93 -12.25 5.72
C LEU A 109 -36.09 -10.74 6.01
N GLY A 110 -36.13 -9.89 4.98
CA GLY A 110 -36.32 -8.44 5.11
C GLY A 110 -35.08 -7.65 5.53
N VAL A 111 -33.88 -8.27 5.57
CA VAL A 111 -32.65 -7.57 5.95
C VAL A 111 -32.20 -6.66 4.81
N ARG A 112 -32.18 -5.35 5.07
CA ARG A 112 -31.72 -4.33 4.11
C ARG A 112 -30.21 -4.50 3.79
N PRO A 113 -29.76 -4.22 2.56
CA PRO A 113 -28.35 -4.36 2.15
C PRO A 113 -27.41 -3.46 2.97
N LEU A 114 -27.89 -2.30 3.42
CA LEU A 114 -27.12 -1.42 4.31
C LEU A 114 -26.80 -2.10 5.66
N ARG A 115 -27.76 -2.85 6.20
CA ARG A 115 -27.57 -3.60 7.46
C ARG A 115 -26.60 -4.76 7.25
N GLN A 116 -26.68 -5.45 6.10
CA GLN A 116 -25.70 -6.47 5.73
C GLN A 116 -24.28 -5.91 5.62
N ALA A 117 -24.10 -4.74 4.97
CA ALA A 117 -22.81 -4.07 4.87
C ALA A 117 -22.26 -3.62 6.24
N SER A 118 -23.15 -3.24 7.18
CA SER A 118 -22.73 -2.84 8.53
C SER A 118 -22.01 -3.95 9.31
N HIS A 119 -22.23 -5.23 8.98
CA HIS A 119 -21.47 -6.33 9.60
C HIS A 119 -20.00 -6.33 9.19
N VAL A 120 -19.70 -5.87 7.98
CA VAL A 120 -18.33 -5.67 7.49
C VAL A 120 -17.66 -4.46 8.15
N ALA A 121 -18.43 -3.53 8.73
CA ALA A 121 -17.89 -2.33 9.37
C ALA A 121 -16.96 -2.65 10.53
N SER A 122 -17.24 -3.71 11.31
CA SER A 122 -16.36 -4.13 12.40
C SER A 122 -14.95 -4.50 11.90
N VAL A 123 -14.89 -5.31 10.83
CA VAL A 123 -13.64 -5.70 10.16
C VAL A 123 -12.95 -4.46 9.57
N ALA A 124 -13.73 -3.61 8.91
CA ALA A 124 -13.24 -2.38 8.30
C ALA A 124 -12.60 -1.45 9.33
N LEU A 125 -13.24 -1.22 10.47
CA LEU A 125 -12.75 -0.32 11.51
C LEU A 125 -11.45 -0.82 12.15
N VAL A 126 -11.36 -2.11 12.50
CA VAL A 126 -10.16 -2.64 13.14
C VAL A 126 -8.97 -2.63 12.19
N LEU A 127 -9.16 -3.08 10.94
CA LEU A 127 -8.08 -3.06 9.96
C LEU A 127 -7.79 -1.64 9.44
N GLY A 128 -8.77 -0.75 9.43
CA GLY A 128 -8.59 0.67 9.21
C GLY A 128 -7.68 1.27 10.28
N ALA A 129 -7.92 1.00 11.56
CA ALA A 129 -7.05 1.44 12.65
C ALA A 129 -5.63 0.86 12.52
N LEU A 130 -5.49 -0.41 12.14
CA LEU A 130 -4.19 -1.01 11.84
C LEU A 130 -3.51 -0.29 10.67
N THR A 131 -4.27 0.09 9.64
CA THR A 131 -3.77 0.85 8.48
C THR A 131 -3.28 2.22 8.90
N VAL A 132 -4.00 2.93 9.79
CA VAL A 132 -3.53 4.20 10.39
C VAL A 132 -2.20 3.99 11.10
N ALA A 133 -2.06 2.96 11.94
CA ALA A 133 -0.83 2.71 12.68
C ALA A 133 0.37 2.43 11.75
N VAL A 134 0.18 1.58 10.74
CA VAL A 134 1.23 1.25 9.75
C VAL A 134 1.56 2.47 8.89
N SER A 135 0.55 3.20 8.41
CA SER A 135 0.70 4.39 7.58
C SER A 135 1.35 5.55 8.33
N PHE A 136 1.10 5.68 9.63
CA PHE A 136 1.79 6.68 10.45
C PHE A 136 3.30 6.42 10.51
N ARG A 137 3.68 5.16 10.74
CA ARG A 137 5.09 4.76 10.79
C ARG A 137 5.76 4.93 9.42
N SER A 138 5.11 4.51 8.33
CA SER A 138 5.65 4.68 6.99
C SER A 138 5.76 6.16 6.59
N ALA A 139 4.76 6.98 6.94
CA ALA A 139 4.77 8.41 6.66
C ALA A 139 5.81 9.16 7.50
N ALA A 140 6.06 8.76 8.75
CA ALA A 140 7.12 9.34 9.58
C ALA A 140 8.51 9.11 8.97
N VAL A 141 8.77 7.89 8.46
CA VAL A 141 10.00 7.57 7.72
C VAL A 141 10.09 8.40 6.44
N ALA A 142 8.98 8.54 5.70
CA ALA A 142 8.95 9.32 4.45
C ALA A 142 9.06 10.84 4.66
N ALA A 143 8.69 11.36 5.82
CA ALA A 143 8.82 12.78 6.16
C ALA A 143 10.27 13.19 6.45
N SER A 144 11.12 12.23 6.83
CA SER A 144 12.50 12.50 7.23
C SER A 144 13.49 11.43 6.72
N PRO A 145 13.58 11.25 5.39
CA PRO A 145 14.43 10.22 4.79
C PRO A 145 15.91 10.37 5.17
N GLY A 146 16.36 11.58 5.50
CA GLY A 146 17.71 11.86 5.96
C GLY A 146 18.10 11.17 7.26
N HIS A 147 17.17 10.94 8.19
CA HIS A 147 17.50 10.24 9.44
C HIS A 147 17.91 8.79 9.20
N LEU A 148 17.19 8.10 8.31
CA LEU A 148 17.56 6.76 7.89
C LEU A 148 18.91 6.78 7.19
N SER A 149 19.09 7.65 6.19
CA SER A 149 20.34 7.74 5.43
C SER A 149 21.54 8.06 6.31
N ASN A 150 21.39 8.91 7.34
CA ASN A 150 22.45 9.19 8.30
C ASN A 150 22.80 7.97 9.16
N ALA A 151 21.80 7.26 9.68
CA ALA A 151 22.03 6.03 10.44
C ALA A 151 22.74 4.96 9.60
N LEU A 152 22.37 4.83 8.32
CA LEU A 152 23.02 3.92 7.38
C LEU A 152 24.45 4.35 7.06
N LEU A 153 24.67 5.65 6.91
CA LEU A 153 25.97 6.24 6.61
C LEU A 153 26.94 6.04 7.78
N GLU A 154 26.48 6.23 9.02
CA GLU A 154 27.25 5.98 10.24
C GLU A 154 27.58 4.49 10.39
N ALA A 155 26.58 3.61 10.28
CA ALA A 155 26.78 2.16 10.37
C ALA A 155 27.76 1.62 9.31
N ALA A 156 27.71 2.15 8.08
CA ALA A 156 28.66 1.79 7.03
C ALA A 156 30.09 2.26 7.33
N GLY A 157 30.26 3.41 7.98
CA GLY A 157 31.57 3.91 8.41
C GLY A 157 32.20 3.03 9.49
N ASP A 158 31.40 2.67 10.50
CA ASP A 158 31.86 1.80 11.60
C ASP A 158 32.25 0.40 11.07
N GLU A 159 31.44 -0.18 10.19
CA GLU A 159 31.71 -1.48 9.56
C GLU A 159 32.95 -1.44 8.67
N ALA A 160 33.20 -0.33 7.97
CA ALA A 160 34.40 -0.18 7.12
C ALA A 160 35.68 -0.23 7.96
N CYS A 161 35.66 0.36 9.16
CA CYS A 161 36.77 0.27 10.10
C CYS A 161 36.89 -1.08 10.80
N ALA A 162 35.77 -1.73 11.16
CA ALA A 162 35.79 -3.05 11.77
C ALA A 162 36.30 -4.14 10.81
N SER A 163 35.90 -4.08 9.54
CA SER A 163 36.27 -5.05 8.51
C SER A 163 37.60 -4.74 7.81
N GLY A 164 38.10 -3.50 7.92
CA GLY A 164 39.27 -3.02 7.19
C GLY A 164 39.06 -2.93 5.67
N ARG A 165 37.81 -2.96 5.20
CA ARG A 165 37.46 -2.94 3.78
C ARG A 165 36.83 -1.62 3.37
N ALA A 166 36.98 -1.29 2.10
CA ALA A 166 36.28 -0.18 1.47
C ALA A 166 34.79 -0.56 1.29
N LEU A 167 33.88 0.25 1.84
CA LEU A 167 32.43 0.01 1.76
C LEU A 167 31.74 1.13 1.00
N ARG A 168 30.93 0.80 0.00
CA ARG A 168 30.25 1.79 -0.82
C ARG A 168 29.04 2.34 -0.08
N VAL A 169 28.85 3.65 -0.15
CA VAL A 169 27.68 4.32 0.42
C VAL A 169 26.55 4.33 -0.61
N PRO A 170 25.39 3.73 -0.34
CA PRO A 170 24.25 3.87 -1.23
C PRO A 170 23.79 5.34 -1.31
N LEU A 171 23.28 5.77 -2.47
CA LEU A 171 22.81 7.14 -2.77
C LEU A 171 23.89 8.19 -3.07
N VAL A 172 25.15 7.95 -2.70
CA VAL A 172 26.29 8.84 -2.98
C VAL A 172 27.31 8.06 -3.80
N GLN A 173 27.93 8.69 -4.78
CA GLN A 173 29.11 8.12 -5.42
C GLN A 173 30.34 8.28 -4.53
N ALA A 174 30.31 7.67 -3.35
CA ALA A 174 31.33 7.72 -2.33
C ALA A 174 31.51 6.37 -1.64
N VAL A 175 32.66 6.21 -1.01
CA VAL A 175 33.12 4.98 -0.37
C VAL A 175 33.69 5.35 1.00
N TRP A 176 33.30 4.61 2.03
CA TRP A 176 33.93 4.66 3.33
C TRP A 176 35.24 3.89 3.30
N LEU A 177 36.32 4.56 3.70
CA LEU A 177 37.63 3.98 3.95
C LEU A 177 37.97 4.13 5.42
N CYS A 178 38.71 3.19 5.98
CA CYS A 178 39.28 3.35 7.31
C CYS A 178 40.73 3.86 7.20
N SER A 179 41.03 5.00 7.82
CA SER A 179 42.39 5.53 7.93
C SER A 179 42.74 5.74 9.40
N GLN A 180 43.78 5.05 9.87
CA GLN A 180 44.24 5.13 11.26
C GLN A 180 43.13 4.82 12.28
N GLY A 181 42.24 3.86 11.97
CA GLY A 181 41.12 3.50 12.84
C GLY A 181 39.95 4.50 12.83
N VAL A 182 39.95 5.49 11.93
CA VAL A 182 38.88 6.48 11.80
C VAL A 182 38.23 6.38 10.41
N PRO A 183 36.89 6.32 10.32
CA PRO A 183 36.21 6.28 9.03
C PRO A 183 36.37 7.61 8.29
N ARG A 184 36.69 7.54 7.00
CA ARG A 184 36.83 8.68 6.08
C ARG A 184 35.98 8.43 4.84
N LEU A 185 35.09 9.36 4.53
CA LEU A 185 34.26 9.27 3.33
C LEU A 185 35.05 9.81 2.15
N VAL A 186 35.22 9.01 1.11
CA VAL A 186 35.96 9.37 -0.10
C VAL A 186 35.03 9.37 -1.30
N GLY A 187 35.06 10.41 -2.10
CA GLY A 187 34.31 10.48 -3.35
C GLY A 187 35.08 11.19 -4.46
N TRP A 188 34.45 11.29 -5.63
CA TRP A 188 35.07 11.85 -6.83
C TRP A 188 34.18 12.89 -7.52
N LEU A 189 34.80 13.92 -8.12
CA LEU A 189 34.17 14.84 -9.05
C LEU A 189 34.88 14.79 -10.43
N PRO A 190 34.13 14.92 -11.54
CA PRO A 190 32.67 14.81 -11.61
C PRO A 190 32.21 13.37 -11.28
N PRO A 191 30.97 13.18 -10.76
CA PRO A 191 30.46 11.84 -10.42
C PRO A 191 30.25 10.95 -11.65
N ARG A 192 30.30 11.48 -12.87
CA ARG A 192 30.29 10.69 -14.10
C ARG A 192 31.37 11.25 -15.03
N GLY A 193 32.42 10.48 -15.29
CA GLY A 193 33.57 10.87 -16.12
C GLY A 193 34.91 10.40 -15.53
N PRO A 194 36.03 10.67 -16.20
CA PRO A 194 37.34 10.42 -15.63
C PRO A 194 37.48 11.27 -14.35
N PRO A 195 37.81 10.65 -13.19
CA PRO A 195 37.89 11.37 -11.92
C PRO A 195 39.03 12.40 -11.99
N SER A 196 38.69 13.68 -11.98
CA SER A 196 39.68 14.77 -11.99
C SER A 196 40.01 15.25 -10.58
N VAL A 197 39.06 15.12 -9.63
CA VAL A 197 39.22 15.56 -8.25
C VAL A 197 38.70 14.50 -7.29
N ALA A 198 39.57 13.97 -6.44
CA ALA A 198 39.17 13.13 -5.31
C ALA A 198 38.94 14.01 -4.08
N TRP A 199 37.95 13.67 -3.27
CA TRP A 199 37.67 14.37 -2.02
C TRP A 199 37.59 13.38 -0.87
N THR A 200 38.09 13.78 0.29
CA THR A 200 37.92 13.01 1.53
C THR A 200 37.26 13.89 2.59
N ALA A 201 36.35 13.33 3.39
CA ALA A 201 35.67 14.00 4.47
C ALA A 201 35.77 13.18 5.75
N SER A 202 35.88 13.86 6.89
CA SER A 202 35.93 13.22 8.22
C SER A 202 34.57 12.83 8.75
N ARG A 203 33.54 13.61 8.39
CA ARG A 203 32.15 13.38 8.75
C ARG A 203 31.31 13.81 7.57
N ALA A 204 30.20 13.12 7.41
CA ALA A 204 29.20 13.41 6.41
C ALA A 204 27.84 13.25 7.06
N ARG A 205 26.92 14.18 6.79
CA ARG A 205 25.54 14.14 7.28
C ARG A 205 24.61 14.67 6.22
N PHE A 206 23.58 13.91 5.91
CA PHE A 206 22.44 14.42 5.15
C PHE A 206 21.58 15.31 6.03
N THR A 207 20.98 16.33 5.43
CA THR A 207 19.81 16.98 6.02
C THR A 207 18.66 16.01 6.19
N SER A 208 17.72 16.32 7.08
CA SER A 208 16.51 15.51 7.30
C SER A 208 15.70 15.31 6.00
N SER A 209 15.70 16.30 5.11
CA SER A 209 15.09 16.30 3.78
C SER A 209 15.90 15.63 2.69
N LEU A 210 17.18 15.29 2.92
CA LEU A 210 18.08 14.64 1.96
C LEU A 210 18.35 15.48 0.69
N ASP A 211 18.15 16.80 0.78
CA ASP A 211 18.39 17.78 -0.28
C ASP A 211 19.86 18.22 -0.37
N ARG A 212 20.60 18.11 0.73
CA ARG A 212 22.03 18.42 0.82
C ARG A 212 22.76 17.43 1.73
N ILE A 213 24.06 17.31 1.48
CA ILE A 213 25.00 16.62 2.36
C ILE A 213 26.00 17.65 2.90
N ASP A 214 26.09 17.70 4.22
CA ASP A 214 27.00 18.52 4.97
C ASP A 214 28.25 17.67 5.27
N LEU A 215 29.41 18.12 4.77
CA LEU A 215 30.70 17.44 4.91
C LEU A 215 31.63 18.27 5.79
N ASP A 216 32.23 17.64 6.79
CA ASP A 216 33.18 18.31 7.70
C ASP A 216 34.62 17.84 7.47
N HIS A 217 35.54 18.81 7.55
CA HIS A 217 36.98 18.65 7.33
C HIS A 217 37.29 17.98 5.99
N VAL A 218 36.88 18.63 4.92
CA VAL A 218 37.03 18.13 3.55
C VAL A 218 38.42 18.45 3.02
N THR A 219 39.04 17.49 2.37
CA THR A 219 40.28 17.66 1.61
C THR A 219 40.04 17.28 0.16
N TRP A 220 40.23 18.24 -0.76
CA TRP A 220 40.24 17.98 -2.20
C TRP A 220 41.66 17.74 -2.67
N VAL A 221 41.82 16.72 -3.50
CA VAL A 221 43.07 16.37 -4.16
C VAL A 221 42.82 16.43 -5.66
N ASN A 222 43.45 17.40 -6.31
CA ASN A 222 43.41 17.58 -7.76
C ASN A 222 44.85 17.43 -8.30
N GLY A 223 45.16 16.22 -8.78
CA GLY A 223 46.53 15.85 -9.18
C GLY A 223 47.53 15.79 -8.02
N PRO A 224 48.84 15.63 -8.31
CA PRO A 224 49.89 15.40 -7.31
C PRO A 224 50.26 16.64 -6.48
N SER A 225 49.85 17.85 -6.88
CA SER A 225 50.39 19.10 -6.31
C SER A 225 49.37 20.03 -5.68
N THR A 226 48.06 19.81 -5.85
CA THR A 226 47.05 20.71 -5.26
C THR A 226 46.16 20.00 -4.26
N VAL A 227 46.29 20.42 -3.00
CA VAL A 227 45.46 19.99 -1.89
C VAL A 227 44.71 21.20 -1.35
N ILE A 228 43.39 21.18 -1.43
CA ILE A 228 42.54 22.23 -0.87
C ILE A 228 41.87 21.66 0.38
N ARG A 229 41.94 22.39 1.50
CA ARG A 229 41.28 22.00 2.75
C ARG A 229 40.16 22.97 3.07
N ALA A 230 38.96 22.44 3.29
CA ALA A 230 37.80 23.20 3.70
C ALA A 230 37.25 22.63 5.01
N ARG A 231 36.87 23.50 5.94
CA ARG A 231 36.33 23.06 7.24
C ARG A 231 34.92 22.49 7.11
N HIS A 232 34.10 23.11 6.28
CA HIS A 232 32.72 22.76 6.07
C HIS A 232 32.38 22.94 4.59
N VAL A 233 31.83 21.91 3.97
CA VAL A 233 31.41 21.91 2.57
C VAL A 233 29.99 21.38 2.52
N VAL A 234 29.12 22.13 1.85
CA VAL A 234 27.74 21.72 1.60
C VAL A 234 27.63 21.37 0.13
N ILE A 235 27.21 20.14 -0.17
CA ILE A 235 26.87 19.73 -1.53
C ILE A 235 25.35 19.62 -1.63
N THR A 236 24.75 20.44 -2.48
CA THR A 236 23.30 20.47 -2.73
C THR A 236 22.94 19.69 -3.99
N GLY A 237 21.67 19.32 -4.13
CA GLY A 237 21.14 18.76 -5.39
C GLY A 237 21.39 17.26 -5.57
N PHE A 238 21.56 16.52 -4.48
CA PHE A 238 21.87 15.09 -4.54
C PHE A 238 20.76 14.25 -5.21
N LEU A 239 19.49 14.55 -4.93
CA LEU A 239 18.34 13.81 -5.45
C LEU A 239 17.14 14.73 -5.70
N PRO A 240 17.03 15.38 -6.87
CA PRO A 240 15.96 16.36 -7.14
C PRO A 240 14.54 15.74 -7.16
N TRP A 241 14.44 14.41 -7.25
CA TRP A 241 13.19 13.64 -7.23
C TRP A 241 12.80 13.16 -5.83
N LEU A 242 13.68 13.25 -4.83
CA LEU A 242 13.39 12.83 -3.47
C LEU A 242 12.89 14.03 -2.67
N VAL A 243 11.61 14.33 -2.83
CA VAL A 243 10.96 15.39 -2.06
C VAL A 243 10.44 14.77 -0.76
N PRO A 244 10.80 15.30 0.43
CA PRO A 244 10.23 14.82 1.67
C PRO A 244 8.71 14.95 1.62
N ALA A 245 8.01 14.03 2.27
CA ALA A 245 6.56 14.10 2.33
C ALA A 245 6.14 15.44 2.97
N SER A 246 5.49 16.29 2.19
CA SER A 246 4.98 17.60 2.61
C SER A 246 3.68 17.51 3.41
N VAL A 247 3.01 16.36 3.33
CA VAL A 247 1.80 16.04 4.10
C VAL A 247 2.23 15.51 5.47
N SER A 248 1.61 16.03 6.54
CA SER A 248 1.89 15.54 7.89
C SER A 248 1.60 14.04 8.01
N SER A 249 2.43 13.33 8.77
CA SER A 249 2.32 11.88 8.94
C SER A 249 0.96 11.46 9.48
N SER A 250 0.41 12.22 10.45
CA SER A 250 -0.92 12.01 11.01
C SER A 250 -2.03 12.16 9.98
N LEU A 251 -1.98 13.20 9.13
CA LEU A 251 -3.00 13.43 8.11
C LEU A 251 -3.00 12.31 7.06
N ARG A 252 -1.82 11.91 6.58
CA ARG A 252 -1.69 10.80 5.64
C ARG A 252 -2.20 9.48 6.25
N ALA A 253 -1.85 9.21 7.50
CA ALA A 253 -2.28 8.01 8.21
C ALA A 253 -3.79 7.94 8.40
N VAL A 254 -4.41 9.03 8.82
CA VAL A 254 -5.87 9.12 8.97
C VAL A 254 -6.55 9.01 7.60
N ALA A 255 -6.02 9.68 6.58
CA ALA A 255 -6.57 9.61 5.23
C ALA A 255 -6.51 8.20 4.65
N SER A 256 -5.40 7.47 4.81
CA SER A 256 -5.26 6.09 4.30
C SER A 256 -6.21 5.13 5.02
N GLY A 257 -6.28 5.19 6.35
CA GLY A 257 -7.19 4.36 7.15
C GLY A 257 -8.66 4.65 6.83
N LEU A 258 -9.07 5.91 6.78
CA LEU A 258 -10.43 6.31 6.42
C LEU A 258 -10.77 5.90 4.99
N SER A 259 -9.85 6.07 4.05
CA SER A 259 -10.07 5.68 2.64
C SER A 259 -10.25 4.18 2.51
N ALA A 260 -9.43 3.37 3.19
CA ALA A 260 -9.57 1.93 3.19
C ALA A 260 -10.94 1.51 3.77
N CYS A 261 -11.33 2.07 4.92
CA CYS A 261 -12.64 1.82 5.54
C CYS A 261 -13.81 2.17 4.62
N LEU A 262 -13.80 3.40 4.08
CA LEU A 262 -14.86 3.91 3.23
C LEU A 262 -14.95 3.14 1.91
N ALA A 263 -13.80 2.81 1.29
CA ALA A 263 -13.77 1.97 0.11
C ALA A 263 -14.36 0.60 0.41
N ALA A 264 -13.99 -0.05 1.52
CA ALA A 264 -14.51 -1.37 1.86
C ALA A 264 -16.02 -1.37 2.11
N LEU A 265 -16.53 -0.39 2.86
CA LEU A 265 -17.96 -0.22 3.11
C LEU A 265 -18.72 0.10 1.82
N ALA A 266 -18.19 0.99 0.98
CA ALA A 266 -18.79 1.36 -0.29
C ALA A 266 -18.80 0.17 -1.25
N THR A 267 -17.71 -0.59 -1.36
CA THR A 267 -17.62 -1.83 -2.15
C THR A 267 -18.64 -2.87 -1.68
N ALA A 268 -18.71 -3.12 -0.37
CA ALA A 268 -19.67 -4.07 0.18
C ALA A 268 -21.11 -3.65 -0.10
N TRP A 269 -21.45 -2.39 0.15
CA TRP A 269 -22.77 -1.84 -0.15
C TRP A 269 -23.10 -1.90 -1.64
N ALA A 270 -22.16 -1.50 -2.49
CA ALA A 270 -22.32 -1.44 -3.94
C ALA A 270 -22.59 -2.83 -4.51
N LEU A 271 -21.81 -3.84 -4.12
CA LEU A 271 -21.97 -5.21 -4.60
C LEU A 271 -23.23 -5.89 -4.02
N LEU A 272 -23.66 -5.53 -2.82
CA LEU A 272 -24.93 -6.00 -2.27
C LEU A 272 -26.14 -5.37 -2.96
N ARG A 273 -26.06 -4.08 -3.29
CA ARG A 273 -27.11 -3.32 -3.98
C ARG A 273 -27.19 -3.67 -5.46
N TRP A 274 -26.04 -3.88 -6.09
CA TRP A 274 -25.83 -4.15 -7.51
C TRP A 274 -24.97 -5.41 -7.66
N PRO A 275 -25.57 -6.59 -7.44
CA PRO A 275 -24.86 -7.85 -7.56
C PRO A 275 -24.30 -7.98 -8.97
N THR A 276 -23.00 -8.25 -9.06
CA THR A 276 -22.31 -8.44 -10.33
C THR A 276 -22.28 -9.94 -10.67
N PRO A 277 -22.52 -10.32 -11.93
CA PRO A 277 -22.53 -11.73 -12.32
C PRO A 277 -21.13 -12.34 -12.44
N SER A 278 -20.06 -11.51 -12.46
CA SER A 278 -18.69 -11.98 -12.64
C SER A 278 -17.77 -11.54 -11.52
N ARG A 279 -16.94 -12.47 -11.05
CA ARG A 279 -15.92 -12.22 -10.01
C ARG A 279 -14.91 -11.16 -10.43
N ALA A 280 -14.54 -11.13 -11.71
CA ALA A 280 -13.61 -10.14 -12.26
C ALA A 280 -14.16 -8.71 -12.12
N ARG A 281 -15.44 -8.48 -12.44
CA ARG A 281 -16.07 -7.16 -12.27
C ARG A 281 -16.11 -6.73 -10.81
N ALA A 282 -16.38 -7.66 -9.90
CA ALA A 282 -16.38 -7.35 -8.48
C ALA A 282 -14.99 -6.95 -7.95
N LEU A 283 -13.92 -7.58 -8.46
CA LEU A 283 -12.54 -7.17 -8.15
C LEU A 283 -12.24 -5.76 -8.66
N LEU A 284 -12.70 -5.41 -9.86
CA LEU A 284 -12.56 -4.05 -10.40
C LEU A 284 -13.31 -3.02 -9.54
N VAL A 285 -14.53 -3.34 -9.13
CA VAL A 285 -15.33 -2.50 -8.21
C VAL A 285 -14.60 -2.32 -6.87
N ALA A 286 -13.98 -3.37 -6.35
CA ALA A 286 -13.25 -3.32 -5.10
C ALA A 286 -11.96 -2.51 -5.19
N ALA A 287 -11.19 -2.67 -6.29
CA ALA A 287 -9.93 -1.97 -6.49
C ALA A 287 -10.10 -0.48 -6.85
N ALA A 288 -11.27 -0.09 -7.37
CA ALA A 288 -11.58 1.26 -7.82
C ALA A 288 -11.24 2.37 -6.81
N GLY A 289 -11.78 2.24 -5.59
CA GLY A 289 -11.61 3.25 -4.54
C GLY A 289 -10.15 3.38 -4.10
N THR A 290 -9.45 2.25 -4.02
CA THR A 290 -8.04 2.21 -3.62
C THR A 290 -7.12 2.76 -4.70
N LEU A 291 -7.41 2.48 -5.97
CA LEU A 291 -6.65 3.06 -7.08
C LEU A 291 -6.85 4.58 -7.14
N GLY A 292 -8.08 5.06 -6.96
CA GLY A 292 -8.35 6.50 -6.87
C GLY A 292 -7.57 7.17 -5.73
N PHE A 293 -7.57 6.55 -4.55
CA PHE A 293 -6.77 7.02 -3.41
C PHE A 293 -5.26 7.04 -3.71
N LEU A 294 -4.70 5.94 -4.23
CA LEU A 294 -3.27 5.81 -4.48
C LEU A 294 -2.79 6.78 -5.58
N LEU A 295 -3.62 7.06 -6.59
CA LEU A 295 -3.28 7.94 -7.70
C LEU A 295 -3.44 9.43 -7.35
N PHE A 296 -4.50 9.81 -6.65
CA PHE A 296 -4.88 11.22 -6.45
C PHE A 296 -4.83 11.69 -5.00
N GLY A 297 -4.81 10.77 -4.02
CA GLY A 297 -4.87 11.10 -2.61
C GLY A 297 -3.68 11.95 -2.15
N GLY A 298 -2.47 11.60 -2.57
CA GLY A 298 -1.27 12.39 -2.27
C GLY A 298 -1.35 13.82 -2.79
N PHE A 299 -1.79 13.99 -4.04
CA PHE A 299 -1.98 15.31 -4.66
C PHE A 299 -3.02 16.15 -3.91
N LEU A 300 -4.18 15.57 -3.61
CA LEU A 300 -5.25 16.27 -2.88
C LEU A 300 -4.82 16.68 -1.48
N LEU A 301 -4.17 15.78 -0.73
CA LEU A 301 -3.69 16.09 0.62
C LEU A 301 -2.55 17.12 0.60
N HIS A 302 -1.72 17.13 -0.44
CA HIS A 302 -0.68 18.14 -0.58
C HIS A 302 -1.24 19.55 -0.79
N HIS A 303 -2.21 19.71 -1.69
CA HIS A 303 -2.75 21.04 -2.02
C HIS A 303 -3.83 21.53 -1.07
N LEU A 304 -4.63 20.63 -0.50
CA LEU A 304 -5.78 20.99 0.33
C LEU A 304 -5.53 20.70 1.83
N GLY A 305 -4.48 19.98 2.18
CA GLY A 305 -4.22 19.58 3.57
C GLY A 305 -5.41 18.82 4.16
N TRP A 306 -5.85 19.24 5.34
CA TRP A 306 -7.00 18.64 6.04
C TRP A 306 -8.32 18.79 5.28
N SER A 307 -8.51 19.85 4.48
CA SER A 307 -9.72 20.02 3.66
C SER A 307 -9.72 19.09 2.42
N GLY A 308 -8.60 18.41 2.15
CA GLY A 308 -8.51 17.34 1.17
C GLY A 308 -9.22 16.04 1.61
N LEU A 309 -9.38 15.80 2.91
CA LEU A 309 -10.02 14.58 3.43
C LEU A 309 -11.40 14.26 2.83
N PRO A 310 -12.36 15.20 2.72
CA PRO A 310 -13.65 14.91 2.08
C PRO A 310 -13.51 14.52 0.60
N HIS A 311 -12.56 15.11 -0.14
CA HIS A 311 -12.31 14.75 -1.54
C HIS A 311 -11.73 13.35 -1.66
N VAL A 312 -10.80 13.01 -0.76
CA VAL A 312 -10.21 11.68 -0.66
C VAL A 312 -11.26 10.63 -0.28
N ALA A 313 -12.12 10.94 0.70
CA ALA A 313 -13.26 10.11 1.08
C ALA A 313 -14.24 9.90 -0.08
N LEU A 314 -14.51 10.96 -0.85
CA LEU A 314 -15.36 10.92 -2.04
C LEU A 314 -14.76 10.04 -3.13
N LEU A 315 -13.45 10.09 -3.36
CA LEU A 315 -12.77 9.19 -4.31
C LEU A 315 -12.83 7.73 -3.85
N ALA A 316 -12.55 7.49 -2.56
CA ALA A 316 -12.53 6.16 -1.98
C ALA A 316 -13.91 5.48 -2.02
N ALA A 317 -14.98 6.22 -1.71
CA ALA A 317 -16.35 5.70 -1.75
C ALA A 317 -16.98 5.77 -3.15
N GLY A 318 -16.73 6.85 -3.89
CA GLY A 318 -17.32 7.12 -5.20
C GLY A 318 -16.85 6.16 -6.29
N GLY A 319 -15.58 5.73 -6.26
CA GLY A 319 -15.03 4.78 -7.23
C GLY A 319 -15.81 3.46 -7.30
N PRO A 320 -15.94 2.73 -6.17
CA PRO A 320 -16.72 1.49 -6.12
C PRO A 320 -18.19 1.68 -6.51
N LEU A 321 -18.81 2.78 -6.07
CA LEU A 321 -20.21 3.10 -6.39
C LEU A 321 -20.41 3.33 -7.89
N ALA A 322 -19.57 4.16 -8.50
CA ALA A 322 -19.65 4.50 -9.92
C ALA A 322 -19.37 3.28 -10.79
N LEU A 323 -18.35 2.48 -10.46
CA LEU A 323 -18.03 1.27 -11.23
C LEU A 323 -19.10 0.19 -11.07
N ALA A 324 -19.63 -0.04 -9.87
CA ALA A 324 -20.72 -0.99 -9.67
C ALA A 324 -21.98 -0.58 -10.43
N TRP A 325 -22.32 0.72 -10.43
CA TRP A 325 -23.41 1.25 -11.23
C TRP A 325 -23.15 1.07 -12.73
N ALA A 326 -21.93 1.35 -13.21
CA ALA A 326 -21.54 1.19 -14.60
C ALA A 326 -21.64 -0.26 -15.09
N THR A 327 -21.43 -1.25 -14.21
CA THR A 327 -21.58 -2.68 -14.58
C THR A 327 -22.99 -3.09 -14.99
N ARG A 328 -24.00 -2.24 -14.77
CA ARG A 328 -25.39 -2.47 -15.18
C ARG A 328 -25.62 -2.28 -16.66
N PHE A 329 -24.75 -1.55 -17.34
CA PHE A 329 -24.93 -1.26 -18.75
C PHE A 329 -24.38 -2.42 -19.61
N PRO A 330 -25.08 -2.83 -20.67
CA PRO A 330 -24.77 -4.02 -21.46
C PRO A 330 -23.53 -3.90 -22.36
N TRP A 331 -23.02 -2.69 -22.59
CA TRP A 331 -21.81 -2.42 -23.38
C TRP A 331 -20.49 -2.97 -22.80
N LEU A 332 -20.45 -3.40 -21.54
CA LEU A 332 -19.28 -4.09 -21.00
C LEU A 332 -19.34 -5.57 -21.42
N PRO A 333 -18.41 -6.07 -22.25
CA PRO A 333 -18.44 -7.45 -22.71
C PRO A 333 -18.50 -8.39 -21.51
N ALA A 334 -19.46 -9.32 -21.56
CA ALA A 334 -19.52 -10.42 -20.61
C ALA A 334 -18.35 -11.35 -20.93
N THR A 335 -17.18 -11.09 -20.36
CA THR A 335 -16.03 -11.99 -20.38
C THR A 335 -16.30 -13.15 -19.44
N GLY A 336 -17.30 -13.97 -19.78
CA GLY A 336 -17.56 -15.25 -19.14
C GLY A 336 -16.69 -16.31 -19.81
N PRO A 337 -15.71 -16.92 -19.11
CA PRO A 337 -15.06 -18.12 -19.61
C PRO A 337 -16.07 -19.26 -19.54
N GLY A 338 -16.55 -19.74 -20.70
CA GLY A 338 -17.40 -20.94 -20.77
C GLY A 338 -18.87 -20.71 -21.09
N GLY A 339 -19.25 -19.58 -21.68
CA GLY A 339 -20.51 -19.50 -22.41
C GLY A 339 -20.43 -20.34 -23.68
N THR A 340 -20.61 -21.66 -23.56
CA THR A 340 -20.96 -22.51 -24.70
C THR A 340 -22.18 -21.89 -25.34
N LYS A 341 -21.99 -21.22 -26.48
CA LYS A 341 -23.08 -20.92 -27.40
C LYS A 341 -23.76 -22.25 -27.64
N HIS A 342 -24.91 -22.48 -27.01
CA HIS A 342 -25.82 -23.51 -27.52
C HIS A 342 -26.11 -23.07 -28.95
N PRO A 343 -25.68 -23.82 -29.99
CA PRO A 343 -26.12 -23.52 -31.32
C PRO A 343 -27.64 -23.61 -31.26
N ALA A 344 -28.32 -22.53 -31.65
CA ALA A 344 -29.74 -22.54 -31.88
C ALA A 344 -30.03 -23.75 -32.76
N GLY A 345 -30.71 -24.75 -32.20
CA GLY A 345 -31.18 -25.89 -32.97
C GLY A 345 -32.02 -25.33 -34.10
N ASN A 346 -31.51 -25.48 -35.32
CA ASN A 346 -32.29 -25.28 -36.54
C ASN A 346 -33.51 -26.20 -36.44
N SER A 347 -34.65 -25.62 -36.10
CA SER A 347 -35.95 -26.24 -36.23
C SER A 347 -36.16 -26.57 -37.71
N ALA A 348 -35.91 -27.84 -38.06
CA ALA A 348 -36.18 -28.37 -39.39
C ALA A 348 -37.66 -28.18 -39.71
N THR A 349 -37.90 -27.43 -40.77
CA THR A 349 -39.17 -27.16 -41.41
C THR A 349 -39.79 -28.49 -41.85
N GLY A 350 -40.78 -28.98 -41.12
CA GLY A 350 -41.61 -30.11 -41.55
C GLY A 350 -42.54 -29.68 -42.67
N THR A 351 -42.21 -30.04 -43.90
CA THR A 351 -43.09 -29.95 -45.06
C THR A 351 -44.24 -30.96 -44.92
N ARG A 352 -45.46 -30.45 -44.84
CA ARG A 352 -46.70 -31.24 -44.83
C ARG A 352 -47.12 -31.51 -46.27
N VAL A 353 -47.00 -32.75 -46.72
CA VAL A 353 -47.56 -33.21 -48.02
C VAL A 353 -49.03 -33.56 -47.77
N HIS A 354 -49.93 -32.84 -48.46
CA HIS A 354 -51.34 -33.21 -48.55
C HIS A 354 -51.50 -34.27 -49.64
N GLY A 355 -52.09 -35.40 -49.27
CA GLY A 355 -52.78 -36.35 -50.13
C GLY A 355 -54.21 -36.52 -49.61
#